data_AF-A0A9E3JZF8-F1
#
_entry.id   AF-A0A9E3JZF8-F1
#
_cell.length_a   1.000
_cell.length_b   1.000
_cell.length_c   1.000
_cell.angle_alpha   90.00
_cell.angle_beta   90.00
_cell.angle_gamma   90.00
#
_symmetry.space_group_name_H-M   'P 1'
#
loop_
_entity.id
_entity.type
_entity.pdbx_description
1 polymer ?
#
loop_
_entity_poly.entity_id
_entity_poly.type
_entity_poly.pdbx_seq_one_letter_code
_entity_poly.pdbx_strand_id
1 'polypeptide(L)'
;YTGTELQDAINGDPKALAMFETIRAHGAMRMGLIAHLEEAARRQHTPKVAFVAAPSGYTASSGKRVEAGDVDLLVRALSMGKLHHAMMGTAAVAIGTAAAIPGTLVSLAAGGRAHDAVRFGHPSGTLRVGAEARQEGGDWVVTKAVMSRSSRVLMEGWIRVPGNVV
;
A
#
# COMPACT_ATOMS: atom_id res chain seq x y z
N TYR A 1 11.42 -11.76 1.17
CA TYR A 1 11.01 -10.80 2.21
C TYR A 1 9.99 -11.44 3.11
N THR A 2 10.10 -11.24 4.42
CA THR A 2 9.20 -11.79 5.45
C THR A 2 7.94 -10.97 5.65
N GLY A 3 7.87 -9.75 5.10
CA GLY A 3 6.77 -8.82 5.30
C GLY A 3 6.97 -7.89 6.49
N THR A 4 8.05 -8.07 7.26
CA THR A 4 8.35 -7.28 8.46
C THR A 4 9.39 -6.17 8.22
N GLU A 5 9.95 -6.07 7.01
CA GLU A 5 11.04 -5.16 6.68
C GLU A 5 10.73 -3.68 6.98
N LEU A 6 11.72 -2.95 7.50
CA LEU A 6 11.69 -1.50 7.64
C LEU A 6 12.41 -0.81 6.47
N GLN A 7 12.35 0.52 6.44
CA GLN A 7 12.90 1.30 5.31
C GLN A 7 14.36 1.00 5.05
N ASP A 8 15.21 0.90 6.06
CA ASP A 8 16.65 0.70 5.87
C ASP A 8 16.99 -0.65 5.21
N ALA A 9 16.17 -1.68 5.45
CA ALA A 9 16.37 -3.01 4.87
C ALA A 9 16.08 -3.06 3.35
N ILE A 10 15.39 -2.06 2.79
CA ILE A 10 15.01 -2.02 1.37
C ILE A 10 15.56 -0.78 0.67
N ASN A 11 15.45 0.39 1.28
CA ASN A 11 15.84 1.67 0.68
C ASN A 11 17.34 1.84 0.50
N GLY A 12 18.13 1.06 1.24
CA GLY A 12 19.59 0.97 1.12
C GLY A 12 20.09 -0.12 0.16
N ASP A 13 19.18 -0.90 -0.45
CA ASP A 13 19.54 -1.98 -1.39
C ASP A 13 19.10 -1.61 -2.83
N PRO A 14 20.02 -1.10 -3.67
CA PRO A 14 19.70 -0.76 -5.06
C PRO A 14 19.19 -1.95 -5.89
N LYS A 15 19.60 -3.18 -5.57
CA LYS A 15 19.12 -4.37 -6.30
C LYS A 15 17.66 -4.65 -5.96
N ALA A 16 17.29 -4.53 -4.68
CA ALA A 16 15.90 -4.63 -4.25
C ALA A 16 15.02 -3.57 -4.93
N LEU A 17 15.48 -2.31 -4.96
CA LEU A 17 14.74 -1.21 -5.59
C LEU A 17 14.55 -1.42 -7.09
N ALA A 18 15.60 -1.86 -7.81
CA ALA A 18 15.52 -2.18 -9.23
C ALA A 18 14.58 -3.37 -9.51
N MET A 19 14.59 -4.38 -8.64
CA MET A 19 13.67 -5.53 -8.73
C MET A 19 12.22 -5.07 -8.58
N PHE A 20 11.89 -4.27 -7.55
CA PHE A 20 10.53 -3.77 -7.35
C PHE A 20 10.06 -2.87 -8.51
N GLU A 21 10.94 -2.03 -9.05
CA GLU A 21 10.59 -1.18 -10.19
C GLU A 21 10.33 -2.02 -11.45
N THR A 22 11.14 -3.05 -11.70
CA THR A 22 10.91 -4.00 -12.80
C THR A 22 9.55 -4.68 -12.65
N ILE A 23 9.22 -5.20 -11.47
CA ILE A 23 7.92 -5.82 -11.19
C ILE A 23 6.77 -4.82 -11.43
N ARG A 24 6.93 -3.58 -10.94
CA ARG A 24 5.93 -2.52 -11.11
C ARG A 24 5.69 -2.18 -12.58
N ALA A 25 6.75 -2.02 -13.37
CA ALA A 25 6.68 -1.70 -14.79
C ALA A 25 5.97 -2.82 -15.58
N HIS A 26 6.33 -4.08 -15.33
CA HIS A 26 5.65 -5.22 -15.94
C HIS A 26 4.18 -5.33 -15.51
N GLY A 27 3.89 -5.06 -14.22
CA GLY A 27 2.51 -4.98 -13.73
C GLY A 27 1.71 -3.89 -14.44
N ALA A 28 2.30 -2.70 -14.61
CA ALA A 28 1.67 -1.58 -15.32
C ALA A 28 1.31 -1.95 -16.76
N MET A 29 2.22 -2.60 -17.48
CA MET A 29 1.98 -3.08 -18.84
C MET A 29 0.88 -4.15 -18.87
N ARG A 30 0.91 -5.11 -17.95
CA ARG A 30 -0.11 -6.17 -17.87
C ARG A 30 -1.51 -5.65 -17.56
N MET A 31 -1.59 -4.55 -16.80
CA MET A 31 -2.82 -3.81 -16.50
C MET A 31 -3.27 -2.87 -17.64
N GLY A 32 -2.48 -2.73 -18.71
CA GLY A 32 -2.78 -1.81 -19.82
C GLY A 32 -2.58 -0.32 -19.50
N LEU A 33 -1.81 0.01 -18.46
CA LEU A 33 -1.54 1.40 -18.06
C LEU A 33 -0.41 2.06 -18.87
N ILE A 34 0.41 1.25 -19.54
CA ILE A 34 1.49 1.62 -20.45
C ILE A 34 1.55 0.60 -21.59
N ALA A 35 2.03 1.01 -22.77
CA ALA A 35 2.22 0.10 -23.91
C ALA A 35 3.65 -0.48 -23.96
N HIS A 36 4.63 0.32 -23.56
CA HIS A 36 6.05 -0.04 -23.55
C HIS A 36 6.69 0.16 -22.17
N LEU A 37 7.69 -0.65 -21.82
CA LEU A 37 8.30 -0.63 -20.48
C LEU A 37 9.01 0.70 -20.19
N GLU A 38 9.55 1.36 -21.21
CA GLU A 38 10.26 2.64 -21.12
C GLU A 38 9.34 3.77 -20.62
N GLU A 39 8.03 3.67 -20.83
CA GLU A 39 7.05 4.63 -20.33
C GLU A 39 6.97 4.62 -18.80
N ALA A 40 7.33 3.50 -18.15
CA ALA A 40 7.32 3.36 -16.70
C ALA A 40 8.21 4.41 -16.01
N ALA A 41 9.33 4.79 -16.65
CA ALA A 41 10.25 5.81 -16.16
C ALA A 41 9.59 7.19 -16.05
N ARG A 42 8.67 7.52 -16.96
CA ARG A 42 7.88 8.77 -16.95
C ARG A 42 6.61 8.66 -16.10
N ARG A 43 6.21 7.45 -15.71
CA ARG A 43 5.00 7.15 -14.94
C ARG A 43 5.30 6.49 -13.60
N GLN A 44 6.02 7.20 -12.73
CA GLN A 44 6.44 6.70 -11.41
C GLN A 44 5.32 6.66 -10.35
N HIS A 45 4.26 7.45 -10.54
CA HIS A 45 3.20 7.56 -9.53
C HIS A 45 2.23 6.38 -9.52
N THR A 46 1.92 5.77 -10.67
CA THR A 46 0.97 4.64 -10.78
C THR A 46 1.41 3.62 -11.84
N PRO A 47 1.15 2.31 -11.63
CA PRO A 47 0.57 1.71 -10.43
C PRO A 47 1.55 1.72 -9.26
N LYS A 48 1.06 1.40 -8.05
CA LYS A 48 1.92 1.10 -6.90
C LYS A 48 2.29 -0.38 -6.92
N VAL A 49 3.41 -0.74 -6.29
CA VAL A 49 3.78 -2.13 -6.02
C VAL A 49 3.83 -2.34 -4.51
N ALA A 50 3.25 -3.44 -4.05
CA ALA A 50 3.24 -3.85 -2.66
C ALA A 50 3.44 -5.36 -2.56
N PHE A 51 4.04 -5.80 -1.47
CA PHE A 51 4.12 -7.21 -1.11
C PHE A 51 3.41 -7.44 0.22
N VAL A 52 2.86 -8.65 0.38
CA VAL A 52 2.03 -9.05 1.51
C VAL A 52 2.57 -10.32 2.14
N ALA A 53 2.30 -10.49 3.42
CA ALA A 53 2.60 -11.71 4.17
C ALA A 53 1.53 -11.98 5.22
N ALA A 54 1.47 -13.23 5.69
CA ALA A 54 0.67 -13.60 6.84
C ALA A 54 1.09 -12.79 8.10
N PRO A 55 0.21 -12.68 9.11
CA PRO A 55 0.54 -12.03 10.38
C PRO A 55 1.83 -12.54 10.99
N SER A 56 2.68 -11.61 11.40
CA SER A 56 3.89 -11.90 12.19
C SER A 56 4.25 -10.71 13.06
N GLY A 57 4.88 -10.96 14.20
CA GLY A 57 5.33 -9.92 15.11
C GLY A 57 6.53 -9.15 14.55
N TYR A 58 6.57 -7.84 14.79
CA TYR A 58 7.70 -6.98 14.42
C TYR A 58 7.79 -5.73 15.29
N THR A 59 8.98 -5.13 15.35
CA THR A 59 9.17 -3.80 15.95
C THR A 59 8.99 -2.76 14.85
N ALA A 60 8.00 -1.89 15.02
CA ALA A 60 7.74 -0.79 14.09
C ALA A 60 8.86 0.27 14.14
N SER A 61 8.94 1.12 13.12
CA SER A 61 9.90 2.23 13.07
C SER A 61 9.74 3.25 14.19
N SER A 62 8.61 3.23 14.90
CA SER A 62 8.36 4.02 16.12
C SER A 62 8.94 3.40 17.39
N GLY A 63 9.54 2.20 17.31
CA GLY A 63 9.99 1.41 18.46
C GLY A 63 8.88 0.57 19.11
N LYS A 64 7.61 0.78 18.74
CA LYS A 64 6.49 0.00 19.26
C LYS A 64 6.53 -1.43 18.72
N ARG A 65 6.40 -2.41 19.62
CA ARG A 65 6.16 -3.81 19.25
C ARG A 65 4.73 -3.98 18.73
N VAL A 66 4.60 -4.62 17.58
CA VAL A 66 3.32 -5.10 17.01
C VAL A 66 3.35 -6.62 17.11
N GLU A 67 2.38 -7.22 17.80
CA GLU A 67 2.28 -8.66 17.89
C GLU A 67 1.54 -9.25 16.68
N ALA A 68 1.79 -10.52 16.38
CA ALA A 68 1.09 -11.20 15.28
C ALA A 68 -0.44 -11.15 15.44
N GLY A 69 -0.94 -11.25 16.68
CA GLY A 69 -2.37 -11.14 16.99
C GLY A 69 -2.96 -9.72 16.85
N ASP A 70 -2.13 -8.69 16.68
CA ASP A 70 -2.57 -7.31 16.49
C ASP A 70 -2.87 -6.97 15.03
N VAL A 71 -2.62 -7.89 14.09
CA VAL A 71 -2.78 -7.66 12.65
C VAL A 71 -3.38 -8.87 11.96
N ASP A 72 -4.17 -8.61 10.92
CA ASP A 72 -4.74 -9.65 10.05
C ASP A 72 -3.77 -10.03 8.92
N LEU A 73 -2.84 -9.14 8.56
CA LEU A 73 -1.79 -9.37 7.56
C LEU A 73 -0.69 -8.31 7.67
N LEU A 74 0.43 -8.54 6.99
CA LEU A 74 1.48 -7.56 6.81
C LEU A 74 1.47 -7.02 5.38
N VAL A 75 1.65 -5.71 5.22
CA VAL A 75 1.76 -5.06 3.91
C VAL A 75 2.92 -4.08 3.89
N ARG A 76 3.69 -4.13 2.82
CA ARG A 76 4.80 -3.23 2.53
C ARG A 76 4.64 -2.71 1.11
N ALA A 77 4.56 -1.39 0.96
CA ALA A 77 4.30 -0.75 -0.33
C ALA A 77 5.41 0.23 -0.68
N LEU A 78 5.71 0.31 -1.98
CA LEU A 78 6.66 1.26 -2.52
C LEU A 78 5.92 2.43 -3.19
N SER A 79 6.50 3.62 -3.07
CA SER A 79 6.06 4.82 -3.77
C SER A 79 7.29 5.61 -4.20
N MET A 80 7.32 6.04 -5.46
CA MET A 80 8.45 6.79 -6.04
C MET A 80 9.79 6.08 -5.81
N GLY A 81 9.84 4.78 -6.07
CA GLY A 81 11.06 3.97 -5.98
C GLY A 81 11.57 3.66 -4.57
N LYS A 82 10.81 3.95 -3.51
CA LYS A 82 11.23 3.70 -2.11
C LYS A 82 10.12 3.04 -1.30
N LEU A 83 10.50 2.25 -0.29
CA LEU A 83 9.59 1.74 0.73
C LEU A 83 8.96 2.90 1.50
N HIS A 84 7.64 2.92 1.53
CA HIS A 84 6.88 3.95 2.23
C HIS A 84 6.95 3.72 3.75
N HIS A 85 7.17 4.78 4.54
CA HIS A 85 7.35 4.70 6.00
C HIS A 85 6.09 4.23 6.76
N ALA A 86 4.91 4.40 6.16
CA ALA A 86 3.62 3.96 6.69
C ALA A 86 2.81 3.27 5.57
N MET A 87 1.65 3.81 5.19
CA MET A 87 0.92 3.39 4.00
C MET A 87 0.21 4.57 3.32
N MET A 88 0.26 4.63 1.99
CA MET A 88 -0.47 5.63 1.20
C MET A 88 -1.99 5.42 1.36
N GLY A 89 -2.76 6.51 1.49
CA GLY A 89 -4.22 6.42 1.68
C GLY A 89 -4.93 5.61 0.60
N THR A 90 -4.60 5.84 -0.67
CA THR A 90 -5.16 5.09 -1.80
C THR A 90 -4.73 3.61 -1.80
N ALA A 91 -3.51 3.30 -1.37
CA ALA A 91 -3.06 1.91 -1.21
C ALA A 91 -3.79 1.21 -0.05
N ALA A 92 -4.12 1.93 1.03
CA ALA A 92 -4.96 1.39 2.09
C ALA A 92 -6.35 1.00 1.57
N VAL A 93 -6.98 1.84 0.73
CA VAL A 93 -8.25 1.48 0.06
C VAL A 93 -8.09 0.21 -0.79
N ALA A 94 -7.01 0.11 -1.57
CA ALA A 94 -6.74 -1.08 -2.39
C ALA A 94 -6.55 -2.34 -1.53
N ILE A 95 -5.87 -2.24 -0.37
CA ILE A 95 -5.71 -3.35 0.58
C ILE A 95 -7.06 -3.78 1.14
N GLY A 96 -7.87 -2.83 1.64
CA GLY A 96 -9.20 -3.16 2.18
C GLY A 96 -10.10 -3.81 1.14
N THR A 97 -10.10 -3.25 -0.08
CA THR A 97 -10.87 -3.79 -1.20
C THR A 97 -10.43 -5.19 -1.58
N ALA A 98 -9.11 -5.42 -1.73
CA ALA A 98 -8.59 -6.74 -2.07
C ALA A 98 -8.86 -7.76 -0.95
N ALA A 99 -8.77 -7.36 0.32
CA ALA A 99 -9.11 -8.22 1.46
C ALA A 99 -10.60 -8.62 1.50
N ALA A 100 -11.50 -7.76 1.01
CA ALA A 100 -12.93 -8.06 0.91
C ALA A 100 -13.28 -9.01 -0.24
N ILE A 101 -12.37 -9.22 -1.20
CA ILE A 101 -12.56 -10.10 -2.36
C ILE A 101 -11.83 -11.44 -2.12
N PRO A 102 -12.55 -12.55 -1.89
CA PRO A 102 -11.94 -13.87 -1.71
C PRO A 102 -11.06 -14.27 -2.90
N GLY A 103 -9.91 -14.86 -2.60
CA GLY A 103 -8.97 -15.36 -3.61
C GLY A 103 -7.94 -14.35 -4.11
N THR A 104 -8.03 -13.07 -3.75
CA THR A 104 -6.90 -12.16 -3.96
C THR A 104 -5.72 -12.54 -3.06
N LEU A 105 -4.49 -12.20 -3.44
CA LEU A 105 -3.31 -12.42 -2.60
C LEU A 105 -3.41 -11.73 -1.23
N VAL A 106 -4.12 -10.60 -1.16
CA VAL A 106 -4.36 -9.88 0.09
C VAL A 106 -5.33 -10.65 0.99
N SER A 107 -6.46 -11.13 0.43
CA SER A 107 -7.41 -11.97 1.16
C SER A 107 -6.73 -13.26 1.65
N LEU A 108 -5.92 -13.92 0.81
CA LEU A 108 -5.17 -15.12 1.18
C LEU A 108 -4.17 -14.86 2.32
N ALA A 109 -3.42 -13.75 2.27
CA ALA A 109 -2.52 -13.36 3.35
C ALA A 109 -3.27 -13.07 4.67
N ALA A 110 -4.54 -12.67 4.59
CA ALA A 110 -5.41 -12.43 5.74
C ALA A 110 -6.21 -13.66 6.23
N GLY A 111 -5.97 -14.84 5.65
CA GLY A 111 -6.65 -16.09 6.02
C GLY A 111 -7.67 -16.62 5.01
N GLY A 112 -7.76 -16.01 3.81
CA GLY A 112 -8.42 -16.57 2.64
C GLY A 112 -9.94 -16.44 2.57
N ARG A 113 -10.55 -15.73 3.52
CA ARG A 113 -11.99 -15.44 3.52
C ARG A 113 -12.26 -13.99 3.10
N ALA A 114 -13.53 -13.65 2.89
CA ALA A 114 -13.94 -12.25 2.76
C ALA A 114 -13.80 -11.56 4.13
N HIS A 115 -13.21 -10.36 4.13
CA HIS A 115 -13.11 -9.52 5.32
C HIS A 115 -13.75 -8.15 5.05
N ASP A 116 -14.79 -7.80 5.82
CA ASP A 116 -15.38 -6.44 5.77
C ASP A 116 -14.40 -5.38 6.26
N ALA A 117 -13.43 -5.79 7.10
CA ALA A 117 -12.31 -4.97 7.50
C ALA A 117 -11.09 -5.81 7.87
N VAL A 118 -9.92 -5.27 7.59
CA VAL A 118 -8.62 -5.79 8.01
C VAL A 118 -7.80 -4.70 8.68
N ARG A 119 -7.01 -5.10 9.68
CA ARG A 119 -5.96 -4.34 10.30
C ARG A 119 -4.63 -4.87 9.78
N PHE A 120 -3.98 -4.14 8.90
CA PHE A 120 -2.67 -4.55 8.39
C PHE A 120 -1.53 -3.87 9.13
N GLY A 121 -0.42 -4.60 9.29
CA GLY A 121 0.85 -4.06 9.77
C GLY A 121 1.65 -3.43 8.63
N HIS A 122 2.03 -2.16 8.79
CA HIS A 122 2.94 -1.39 7.93
C HIS A 122 4.20 -0.98 8.74
N PRO A 123 5.27 -0.41 8.12
CA PRO A 123 6.54 -0.21 8.81
C PRO A 123 6.47 0.58 10.13
N SER A 124 5.62 1.60 10.21
CA SER A 124 5.42 2.44 11.41
C SER A 124 4.34 1.98 12.41
N GLY A 125 3.59 0.91 12.13
CA GLY A 125 2.51 0.46 13.01
C GLY A 125 1.39 -0.25 12.26
N THR A 126 0.14 -0.09 12.71
CA THR A 126 -1.01 -0.76 12.11
C THR A 126 -2.06 0.24 11.60
N LEU A 127 -2.81 -0.16 10.57
CA LEU A 127 -3.93 0.61 10.05
C LEU A 127 -5.12 -0.31 9.79
N ARG A 128 -6.29 0.06 10.31
CA ARG A 128 -7.55 -0.63 10.03
C ARG A 128 -8.26 0.02 8.85
N VAL A 129 -8.62 -0.78 7.86
CA VAL A 129 -9.37 -0.37 6.68
C VAL A 129 -10.49 -1.38 6.42
N GLY A 130 -11.64 -0.89 5.97
CA GLY A 130 -12.77 -1.71 5.58
C GLY A 130 -13.15 -1.51 4.11
N ALA A 131 -13.78 -2.53 3.54
CA ALA A 131 -14.43 -2.45 2.24
C ALA A 131 -15.60 -3.42 2.18
N GLU A 132 -16.63 -3.06 1.41
CA GLU A 132 -17.71 -3.96 1.05
C GLU A 132 -17.64 -4.20 -0.46
N ALA A 133 -17.54 -5.47 -0.83
CA ALA A 133 -17.51 -5.92 -2.22
C ALA A 133 -18.52 -7.05 -2.42
N ARG A 134 -19.29 -6.98 -3.51
CA ARG A 134 -20.25 -8.02 -3.91
C ARG A 134 -20.09 -8.33 -5.38
N GLN A 135 -20.46 -9.54 -5.78
CA GLN A 135 -20.54 -9.88 -7.20
C GLN A 135 -21.90 -9.48 -7.77
N GLU A 136 -21.89 -8.77 -8.88
CA GLU A 136 -23.07 -8.40 -9.67
C GLU A 136 -22.78 -8.71 -11.14
N GLY A 137 -23.58 -9.55 -11.78
CA GLY A 137 -23.41 -9.86 -13.21
C GLY A 137 -22.08 -10.56 -13.56
N GLY A 138 -21.40 -11.18 -12.59
CA GLY A 138 -20.08 -11.80 -12.79
C GLY A 138 -18.89 -10.89 -12.50
N ASP A 139 -19.15 -9.60 -12.24
CA ASP A 139 -18.14 -8.60 -11.91
C ASP A 139 -18.15 -8.26 -10.41
N TRP A 140 -17.00 -7.85 -9.89
CA TRP A 140 -16.90 -7.32 -8.52
C TRP A 140 -17.27 -5.85 -8.47
N VAL A 141 -18.23 -5.52 -7.61
CA VAL A 141 -18.66 -4.15 -7.32
C VAL A 141 -18.31 -3.81 -5.87
N VAL A 142 -17.50 -2.77 -5.69
CA VAL A 142 -17.13 -2.25 -4.37
C VAL A 142 -18.09 -1.12 -4.01
N THR A 143 -18.98 -1.36 -3.05
CA THR A 143 -20.00 -0.39 -2.64
C THR A 143 -19.48 0.61 -1.62
N LYS A 144 -18.41 0.27 -0.90
CA LYS A 144 -17.87 1.09 0.18
C LYS A 144 -16.39 0.79 0.44
N ALA A 145 -15.64 1.83 0.78
CA ALA A 145 -14.33 1.73 1.41
C ALA A 145 -14.26 2.69 2.61
N VAL A 146 -13.80 2.20 3.76
CA VAL A 146 -13.83 2.92 5.04
C VAL A 146 -12.44 2.95 5.67
N MET A 147 -12.01 4.12 6.13
CA MET A 147 -10.83 4.25 6.97
C MET A 147 -11.02 5.37 7.99
N SER A 148 -10.32 5.29 9.11
CA SER A 148 -10.25 6.37 10.10
C SER A 148 -8.97 7.18 9.89
N ARG A 149 -9.11 8.50 9.84
CA ARG A 149 -8.02 9.47 9.76
C ARG A 149 -8.31 10.64 10.70
N SER A 150 -7.27 11.39 11.05
CA SER A 150 -7.37 12.66 11.77
C SER A 150 -6.79 13.78 10.91
N SER A 151 -7.21 15.02 11.17
CA SER A 151 -6.65 16.21 10.55
C SER A 151 -6.52 17.31 11.60
N ARG A 152 -5.56 18.22 11.42
CA ARG A 152 -5.40 19.45 12.21
C ARG A 152 -4.79 20.53 11.34
N VAL A 153 -5.17 21.79 11.60
CA VAL A 153 -4.47 22.94 11.01
C VAL A 153 -3.10 23.06 11.67
N LEU A 154 -2.06 23.30 10.86
CA LEU A 154 -0.69 23.56 11.33
C LEU A 154 -0.33 25.04 11.25
N MET A 155 -0.78 25.72 10.19
CA MET A 155 -0.57 27.15 9.97
C MET A 155 -1.74 27.70 9.15
N GLU A 156 -2.14 28.93 9.47
CA GLU A 156 -3.10 29.73 8.70
C GLU A 156 -2.42 31.06 8.33
N GLY A 157 -2.54 31.48 7.07
CA GLY A 157 -1.87 32.68 6.56
C GLY A 157 -1.69 32.66 5.05
N TRP A 158 -0.68 33.39 4.55
CA TRP A 158 -0.40 33.51 3.12
C TRP A 158 0.99 32.96 2.76
N ILE A 159 1.04 32.08 1.76
CA ILE A 159 2.30 31.68 1.12
C ILE A 159 2.72 32.79 0.15
N ARG A 160 4.01 33.16 0.15
CA ARG A 160 4.58 34.13 -0.80
C ARG A 160 5.45 33.41 -1.83
N VAL A 161 5.40 33.87 -3.08
CA VAL A 161 6.22 33.39 -4.20
C VAL A 161 6.88 34.56 -4.93
N PRO A 162 8.01 34.38 -5.64
CA PRO A 162 8.61 35.44 -6.46
C PRO A 162 7.67 35.90 -7.58
N GLY A 163 7.63 37.20 -7.87
CA GLY A 163 6.70 37.77 -8.86
C GLY A 163 6.98 37.39 -10.32
N ASN A 164 8.09 36.73 -10.60
CA ASN A 164 8.58 36.42 -11.95
C ASN A 164 8.61 34.92 -12.28
N VAL A 165 7.98 34.06 -11.48
CA VAL A 165 7.84 32.62 -11.77
C VAL A 165 6.40 32.35 -12.16
N VAL A 166 6.15 32.18 -13.47
CA VAL A 166 4.91 31.62 -14.04
C VAL A 166 5.29 30.34 -14.77
#